data_AF-A0A844MWL7-F1
#
_entry.id   AF-A0A844MWL7-F1
#
_cell.length_a   1.000
_cell.length_b   1.000
_cell.length_c   1.000
_cell.angle_alpha   90.00
_cell.angle_beta   90.00
_cell.angle_gamma   90.00
#
_symmetry.space_group_name_H-M   'P 1'
#
loop_
_entity.id
_entity.type
_entity.pdbx_description
1 polymer ?
#
loop_
_entity_poly.entity_id
_entity_poly.type
_entity_poly.pdbx_seq_one_letter_code
_entity_poly.pdbx_strand_id
1 'polypeptide(L)'
;MQIEDYFDFLMPNDIRLKGTRVGIETVLYDFIHRARTPEEIAQTYPSLTLEQVYATILYYLHNKEFVSKYIADWLEWNHQQVKAQHLNPSPAAIRMRKLRAEQKENNQVNDTQLSA
;
A
#
# COMPACT_ATOMS: atom_id res chain seq x y z
N MET A 1 0.84 27.54 -10.85
CA MET A 1 1.15 26.37 -10.01
C MET A 1 1.51 25.25 -10.96
N GLN A 2 2.68 24.64 -10.80
CA GLN A 2 3.08 23.48 -11.59
C GLN A 2 2.60 22.22 -10.87
N ILE A 3 2.22 21.18 -11.61
CA ILE A 3 1.70 19.95 -10.97
C ILE A 3 2.80 19.23 -10.18
N GLU A 4 4.04 19.42 -10.59
CA GLU A 4 5.24 18.91 -9.94
C GLU A 4 5.42 19.50 -8.52
N ASP A 5 4.81 20.65 -8.22
CA ASP A 5 4.91 21.29 -6.90
C ASP A 5 4.28 20.43 -5.78
N TYR A 6 3.43 19.46 -6.13
CA TYR A 6 2.80 18.51 -5.19
C TYR A 6 3.67 17.30 -4.84
N PHE A 7 4.83 17.13 -5.49
CA PHE A 7 5.63 15.92 -5.33
C PHE A 7 7.06 16.21 -4.86
N ASP A 8 7.62 15.25 -4.12
CA ASP A 8 9.03 15.14 -3.83
C ASP A 8 9.61 13.97 -4.66
N PHE A 9 10.47 14.28 -5.62
CA PHE A 9 11.17 13.30 -6.46
C PHE A 9 12.48 12.87 -5.77
N LEU A 10 12.42 11.83 -4.94
CA LEU A 10 13.57 11.38 -4.17
C LEU A 10 14.53 10.54 -5.01
N MET A 11 13.97 9.67 -5.86
CA MET A 11 14.68 8.82 -6.80
C MET A 11 13.80 8.56 -8.03
N PRO A 12 14.34 8.05 -9.16
CA PRO A 12 13.53 7.72 -10.34
C PRO A 12 12.36 6.76 -10.06
N ASN A 13 12.48 5.94 -9.01
CA ASN A 13 11.47 4.98 -8.55
C ASN A 13 10.89 5.32 -7.16
N ASP A 14 11.07 6.55 -6.67
CA ASP A 14 10.50 7.02 -5.40
C ASP A 14 9.99 8.46 -5.57
N ILE A 15 8.69 8.57 -5.87
CA ILE A 15 7.97 9.85 -6.00
C ILE A 15 6.93 9.90 -4.89
N ARG A 16 7.03 10.93 -4.03
CA ARG A 16 6.15 11.08 -2.86
C ARG A 16 5.28 12.30 -2.94
N LEU A 17 4.12 12.27 -2.30
CA LEU A 17 3.29 13.45 -2.12
C LEU A 17 3.94 14.36 -1.08
N LYS A 18 4.17 15.62 -1.46
CA LYS A 18 4.95 16.59 -0.70
C LYS A 18 4.45 16.78 0.72
N GLY A 19 5.37 16.82 1.67
CA GLY A 19 5.05 16.93 3.09
C GLY A 19 4.50 15.63 3.71
N THR A 20 4.48 14.53 2.96
CA THR A 20 4.02 13.21 3.43
C THR A 20 5.07 12.13 3.15
N ARG A 21 4.85 10.93 3.69
CA ARG A 21 5.64 9.74 3.35
C ARG A 21 4.91 8.81 2.38
N VAL A 22 3.80 9.27 1.81
CA VAL A 22 2.96 8.47 0.92
C VAL A 22 3.53 8.60 -0.49
N GLY A 23 3.84 7.48 -1.12
CA GLY A 23 4.25 7.42 -2.52
C GLY A 23 3.04 7.48 -3.47
N ILE A 24 3.26 7.96 -4.70
CA ILE A 24 2.20 8.09 -5.71
C ILE A 24 1.52 6.74 -6.03
N GLU A 25 2.24 5.64 -5.86
CA GLU A 25 1.71 4.29 -6.06
C GLU A 25 0.52 3.97 -5.14
N THR A 26 0.45 4.58 -3.96
CA THR A 26 -0.66 4.36 -3.03
C THR A 26 -1.97 4.90 -3.61
N VAL A 27 -1.94 6.12 -4.13
CA VAL A 27 -3.10 6.78 -4.76
C VAL A 27 -3.44 6.07 -6.07
N LEU A 28 -2.43 5.82 -6.92
CA LEU A 28 -2.65 5.24 -8.24
C LEU A 28 -3.11 3.79 -8.18
N TYR A 29 -2.66 3.01 -7.19
CA TYR A 29 -3.14 1.65 -7.02
C TYR A 29 -4.63 1.62 -6.67
N ASP A 30 -5.07 2.46 -5.72
CA ASP A 30 -6.49 2.55 -5.34
C ASP A 30 -7.36 3.09 -6.48
N PHE A 31 -6.86 4.06 -7.25
CA PHE A 31 -7.57 4.60 -8.42
C PHE A 31 -7.67 3.58 -9.56
N ILE A 32 -6.55 3.00 -10.00
CA ILE A 32 -6.47 2.15 -11.20
C ILE A 32 -7.01 0.74 -10.94
N HIS A 33 -6.63 0.13 -9.81
CA HIS A 33 -6.90 -1.29 -9.55
C HIS A 33 -8.08 -1.54 -8.62
N ARG A 34 -8.49 -0.53 -7.83
CA ARG A 34 -9.67 -0.64 -6.95
C ARG A 34 -10.84 0.22 -7.37
N ALA A 35 -10.70 0.97 -8.47
CA ALA A 35 -11.74 1.84 -9.03
C ALA A 35 -12.34 2.82 -8.00
N ARG A 36 -11.53 3.26 -7.03
CA ARG A 36 -11.94 4.24 -6.02
C ARG A 36 -11.97 5.64 -6.59
N THR A 37 -12.92 6.45 -6.13
CA THR A 37 -12.95 7.87 -6.49
C THR A 37 -11.84 8.64 -5.76
N PRO A 38 -11.41 9.80 -6.27
CA PRO A 38 -10.46 10.67 -5.57
C PRO A 38 -10.90 11.02 -4.14
N GLU A 39 -12.19 11.21 -3.91
CA GLU A 39 -12.78 11.52 -2.60
C GLU A 39 -12.68 10.33 -1.64
N GLU A 40 -12.96 9.11 -2.10
CA GLU A 40 -12.80 7.89 -1.30
C GLU A 40 -11.32 7.65 -0.93
N ILE A 41 -10.41 7.95 -1.86
CA ILE A 41 -8.97 7.86 -1.61
C ILE A 41 -8.56 8.89 -0.54
N ALA A 42 -8.96 10.14 -0.68
CA ALA A 42 -8.65 11.18 0.31
C ALA A 42 -9.22 10.86 1.70
N GLN A 43 -10.42 10.26 1.78
CA GLN A 43 -11.00 9.79 3.03
C GLN A 43 -10.22 8.61 3.63
N THR A 44 -9.65 7.74 2.80
CA THR A 44 -8.85 6.59 3.25
C THR A 44 -7.51 7.02 3.85
N TYR A 45 -6.92 8.12 3.35
CA TYR A 45 -5.60 8.59 3.76
C TYR A 45 -5.67 10.01 4.34
N PRO A 46 -5.93 10.17 5.66
CA PRO A 46 -6.09 11.49 6.29
C PRO A 46 -4.88 12.42 6.21
N SER A 47 -3.69 11.88 5.90
CA SER A 47 -2.48 12.68 5.66
C SER A 47 -2.42 13.32 4.27
N LEU A 48 -3.32 12.96 3.37
CA LEU A 48 -3.40 13.51 2.01
C LEU A 48 -4.53 14.53 1.92
N THR A 49 -4.29 15.61 1.18
CA THR A 49 -5.37 16.50 0.77
C THR A 49 -6.07 15.94 -0.48
N LEU A 50 -7.35 16.30 -0.66
CA LEU A 50 -8.07 15.94 -1.88
C LEU A 50 -7.37 16.49 -3.14
N GLU A 51 -6.81 17.70 -3.03
CA GLU A 51 -6.03 18.35 -4.07
C GLU A 51 -4.78 17.54 -4.47
N GLN A 52 -4.05 17.00 -3.49
CA GLN A 52 -2.91 16.11 -3.71
C GLN A 52 -3.30 14.82 -4.45
N VAL A 53 -4.45 14.24 -4.12
CA VAL A 53 -4.98 13.06 -4.81
C VAL A 53 -5.29 13.38 -6.27
N TYR A 54 -6.00 14.48 -6.53
CA TYR A 54 -6.28 14.92 -7.90
C TYR A 54 -5.01 15.25 -8.69
N ALA A 55 -4.04 15.94 -8.07
CA ALA A 55 -2.76 16.24 -8.70
C ALA A 55 -2.03 14.95 -9.09
N THR A 56 -2.06 13.91 -8.25
CA THR A 56 -1.46 12.61 -8.55
C THR A 56 -2.11 11.94 -9.75
N ILE A 57 -3.44 11.96 -9.82
CA ILE A 57 -4.19 11.37 -10.95
C ILE A 57 -3.92 12.16 -12.23
N LEU A 58 -3.93 13.49 -12.17
CA LEU A 58 -3.65 14.35 -13.31
C LEU A 58 -2.20 14.16 -13.80
N TYR A 59 -1.24 14.05 -12.89
CA TYR A 59 0.17 13.76 -13.22
C TYR A 59 0.31 12.42 -13.93
N TYR A 60 -0.39 11.39 -13.45
CA TYR A 60 -0.46 10.09 -14.13
C TYR A 60 -1.05 10.21 -15.53
N LEU A 61 -2.17 10.91 -15.70
CA LEU A 61 -2.81 11.05 -17.01
C LEU A 61 -1.93 11.82 -18.00
N HIS A 62 -1.18 12.82 -17.53
CA HIS A 62 -0.24 13.58 -18.36
C HIS A 62 1.01 12.78 -18.72
N ASN A 63 1.53 11.96 -17.80
CA ASN A 63 2.77 11.20 -17.94
C ASN A 63 2.52 9.67 -18.04
N LYS A 64 1.46 9.29 -18.76
CA LYS A 64 0.88 7.94 -18.65
C LYS A 64 1.87 6.81 -18.90
N GLU A 65 2.68 6.89 -19.96
CA GLU A 65 3.65 5.83 -20.28
C GLU A 65 4.70 5.64 -19.16
N PHE A 66 5.31 6.74 -18.72
CA PHE A 66 6.32 6.73 -17.67
C PHE A 66 5.75 6.19 -16.36
N VAL A 67 4.61 6.72 -15.92
CA VAL A 67 4.03 6.36 -14.63
C VAL A 67 3.39 4.96 -14.66
N SER A 68 2.82 4.52 -15.78
CA SER A 68 2.38 3.12 -15.93
C SER A 68 3.54 2.15 -15.77
N LYS A 69 4.72 2.46 -16.33
CA LYS A 69 5.93 1.65 -16.13
C LYS A 69 6.38 1.67 -14.66
N TYR A 70 6.42 2.84 -14.04
CA TYR A 70 6.75 2.99 -12.61
C TYR A 70 5.87 2.08 -11.73
N ILE A 71 4.55 2.09 -11.93
CA ILE A 71 3.60 1.29 -11.15
C ILE A 71 3.78 -0.20 -11.41
N ALA A 72 4.01 -0.60 -12.67
CA ALA A 72 4.24 -2.00 -13.01
C ALA A 72 5.52 -2.53 -12.36
N ASP A 73 6.61 -1.76 -12.39
CA ASP A 73 7.89 -2.12 -11.76
C ASP A 73 7.72 -2.23 -10.22
N TRP A 74 6.96 -1.31 -9.60
CA TRP A 74 6.64 -1.37 -8.18
C TRP A 74 5.82 -2.61 -7.80
N LEU A 75 4.81 -2.99 -8.60
CA LEU A 75 3.98 -4.18 -8.37
C LEU A 75 4.81 -5.47 -8.45
N GLU A 76 5.67 -5.58 -9.46
CA GLU A 76 6.54 -6.75 -9.62
C GLU A 76 7.53 -6.87 -8.47
N TRP A 77 8.16 -5.76 -8.07
CA TRP A 77 9.03 -5.74 -6.91
C TRP A 77 8.29 -6.18 -5.64
N ASN A 78 7.09 -5.65 -5.38
CA ASN A 78 6.28 -6.04 -4.22
C ASN A 78 6.00 -7.55 -4.20
N HIS A 79 5.58 -8.11 -5.34
CA HIS A 79 5.33 -9.55 -5.50
C HIS A 79 6.57 -10.40 -5.20
N GLN A 80 7.73 -10.01 -5.71
CA GLN A 80 8.99 -10.69 -5.44
C GLN A 80 9.36 -10.63 -3.96
N GLN A 81 9.19 -9.46 -3.32
CA GLN A 81 9.49 -9.29 -1.90
C GLN A 81 8.55 -10.10 -1.01
N VAL A 82 7.26 -10.19 -1.35
CA VAL A 82 6.31 -11.06 -0.66
C VAL A 82 6.74 -12.51 -0.77
N LYS A 83 7.06 -13.00 -1.98
CA LYS A 83 7.57 -14.37 -2.19
C LYS A 83 8.83 -14.65 -1.38
N ALA A 84 9.80 -13.74 -1.39
CA ALA A 84 11.04 -13.88 -0.64
C ALA A 84 10.80 -13.97 0.88
N GLN A 85 9.89 -13.14 1.42
CA GLN A 85 9.49 -13.18 2.83
C GLN A 85 8.74 -14.46 3.20
N HIS A 86 7.95 -15.02 2.28
CA HIS A 86 7.27 -16.30 2.50
C HIS A 86 8.26 -17.46 2.54
N LEU A 87 9.24 -17.47 1.63
CA LEU A 87 10.30 -18.48 1.56
C LEU A 87 11.30 -18.38 2.72
N ASN A 88 11.58 -17.17 3.19
CA ASN A 88 12.51 -16.91 4.29
C ASN A 88 11.90 -15.97 5.34
N PRO A 89 10.95 -16.46 6.15
CA PRO A 89 10.29 -15.63 7.16
C PRO A 89 11.26 -15.27 8.29
N SER A 90 11.19 -14.03 8.77
CA SER A 90 12.04 -13.59 9.89
C SER A 90 11.75 -14.40 11.16
N PRO A 91 12.72 -14.53 12.09
CA PRO A 91 12.51 -15.19 13.37
C PRO A 91 11.32 -14.62 14.14
N ALA A 92 11.11 -13.30 14.07
CA ALA A 92 9.95 -12.64 14.67
C ALA A 92 8.63 -13.08 14.02
N ALA A 93 8.58 -13.18 12.68
CA ALA A 93 7.40 -13.66 11.97
C ALA A 93 7.06 -15.12 12.33
N ILE A 94 8.07 -15.98 12.46
CA ILE A 94 7.89 -17.37 12.91
C ILE A 94 7.29 -17.41 14.32
N ARG A 95 7.88 -16.65 15.26
CA ARG A 95 7.35 -16.55 16.64
C ARG A 95 5.89 -16.08 16.68
N MET A 96 5.56 -15.04 15.92
CA MET A 96 4.20 -14.50 15.85
C MET A 96 3.21 -15.51 15.26
N ARG A 97 3.61 -16.28 14.25
CA ARG A 97 2.76 -17.35 13.68
C ARG A 97 2.47 -18.43 14.71
N LYS A 98 3.48 -18.83 15.50
CA LYS A 98 3.31 -19.82 16.56
C LYS A 98 2.34 -19.35 17.65
N LEU A 99 2.55 -18.13 18.18
CA LEU A 99 1.66 -17.54 19.20
C LEU A 99 0.20 -17.45 18.72
N ARG A 100 -0.02 -17.11 17.44
CA ARG A 100 -1.37 -17.06 16.86
C ARG A 100 -2.02 -18.44 16.72
N ALA A 101 -1.25 -19.49 16.45
CA ALA A 101 -1.76 -20.85 16.38
C ALA A 101 -2.19 -21.33 17.78
N GLU A 102 -1.33 -21.13 18.77
CA GLU A 102 -1.60 -21.47 20.18
C GLU A 102 -2.85 -20.75 20.72
N GLN A 103 -3.04 -19.46 20.38
CA GLN A 103 -4.26 -18.72 20.77
C GLN A 103 -5.53 -19.27 20.12
N LYS A 104 -5.48 -19.69 18.85
CA LYS A 104 -6.64 -20.27 18.16
C LYS A 104 -7.03 -21.61 18.76
N GLU A 105 -6.06 -22.46 19.06
CA GLU A 105 -6.29 -23.75 19.71
C GLU A 105 -6.90 -23.56 21.11
N ASN A 106 -6.34 -22.65 21.92
CA ASN A 106 -6.88 -22.35 23.24
C ASN A 106 -8.32 -21.80 23.20
N ASN A 107 -8.64 -20.93 22.24
CA ASN A 107 -10.00 -20.42 22.10
C ASN A 107 -10.99 -21.51 21.65
N GLN A 108 -10.60 -22.41 20.73
CA GLN A 108 -11.45 -23.52 20.30
C GLN A 108 -11.72 -24.54 21.42
N VAL A 109 -10.71 -24.83 22.25
CA VAL A 109 -10.87 -25.71 23.41
C VAL A 109 -11.83 -25.10 24.43
N ASN A 110 -11.70 -23.79 24.71
CA ASN A 110 -12.60 -23.09 25.62
C ASN A 110 -14.05 -23.05 25.11
N ASP A 111 -14.27 -22.78 23.82
CA ASP A 111 -15.62 -22.75 23.22
C ASP A 111 -16.30 -24.14 23.24
N THR A 112 -15.51 -25.20 23.09
CA THR A 112 -16.01 -26.58 23.15
C THR A 112 -16.37 -27.01 24.58
N GLN A 113 -15.63 -26.52 25.59
CA GLN A 113 -15.90 -26.80 27.00
C GLN A 113 -17.08 -25.99 27.58
N LEU A 114 -17.39 -24.81 27.03
CA LEU A 114 -18.54 -23.99 27.41
C LEU A 114 -19.87 -24.47 26.79
N SER A 115 -19.81 -25.35 25.79
CA SER A 115 -20.97 -25.84 25.04
C SER A 115 -21.43 -27.25 25.46
N ALA A 116 -20.81 -27.84 26.49
CA ALA A 116 -21.12 -29.16 27.05
C ALA A 116 -21.68 -29.04 28.48
#